data_AF-A0A934H805-F1
#
_entry.id   AF-A0A934H805-F1
#
_cell.length_a   1.000
_cell.length_b   1.000
_cell.length_c   1.000
_cell.angle_alpha   90.00
_cell.angle_beta   90.00
_cell.angle_gamma   90.00
#
_symmetry.space_group_name_H-M   'P 1'
#
loop_
_entity.id
_entity.type
_entity.pdbx_description
1 polymer ?
#
loop_
_entity_poly.entity_id
_entity_poly.type
_entity_poly.pdbx_seq_one_letter_code
_entity_poly.pdbx_strand_id
1 'polypeptide(L)'
;MNPPQIILPIKRFLLIENCPAEWKEFDLYLFRDEHVTFYVGQSQLAFARVWEHLLGGFHGHSIVGRFIWSNWPVSMKFTIELMSSKSERFDEVGNDLDAAERQLIQAFLPCFNISLNSAPTHIPSEYRPMNAKFRFRHGLNQLKREAERAVRADDSKVWIEELN
;
A
#
# COMPACT_ATOMS: atom_id res chain seq x y z
N MET A 1 15.18 -17.66 5.37
CA MET A 1 13.81 -17.67 4.84
C MET A 1 13.37 -16.23 4.75
N ASN A 2 13.14 -15.71 3.54
CA ASN A 2 12.55 -14.38 3.38
C ASN A 2 11.12 -14.42 3.95
N PRO A 3 10.65 -13.37 4.63
CA PRO A 3 9.27 -13.34 5.09
C PRO A 3 8.36 -13.49 3.87
N PRO A 4 7.33 -14.36 3.92
CA PRO A 4 6.45 -14.62 2.77
C PRO A 4 5.66 -13.37 2.34
N GLN A 5 5.65 -12.36 3.20
CA GLN A 5 4.94 -11.11 3.05
C GLN A 5 5.64 -10.01 3.85
N ILE A 6 5.63 -8.79 3.31
CA ILE A 6 5.98 -7.57 4.03
C ILE A 6 4.72 -6.74 4.22
N ILE A 7 4.50 -6.22 5.42
CA ILE A 7 3.39 -5.31 5.74
C ILE A 7 3.98 -4.08 6.40
N LEU A 8 3.78 -2.91 5.80
CA LEU A 8 4.33 -1.66 6.32
C LEU A 8 3.32 -0.52 6.19
N PRO A 9 3.17 0.34 7.23
CA PRO A 9 2.48 1.60 7.07
C PRO A 9 3.13 2.46 5.99
N ILE A 10 2.33 3.23 5.23
CA ILE A 10 2.80 4.11 4.16
C ILE A 10 3.91 5.04 4.66
N LYS A 11 3.79 5.58 5.88
CA LYS A 11 4.81 6.44 6.46
C LYS A 11 6.19 5.76 6.60
N ARG A 12 6.25 4.45 6.85
CA ARG A 12 7.51 3.70 6.91
C ARG A 12 8.00 3.37 5.50
N PHE A 13 7.09 2.93 4.62
CA PHE A 13 7.43 2.64 3.22
C PHE A 13 8.08 3.84 2.52
N LEU A 14 7.56 5.06 2.75
CA LEU A 14 8.10 6.29 2.16
C LEU A 14 9.55 6.58 2.52
N LEU A 15 10.08 5.99 3.60
CA LEU A 15 11.47 6.18 4.03
C LEU A 15 12.43 5.17 3.37
N ILE A 16 11.90 4.23 2.59
CA ILE A 16 12.68 3.19 1.90
C ILE A 16 12.81 3.61 0.44
N GLU A 17 13.94 4.23 0.09
CA GLU A 17 14.16 4.79 -1.25
C GLU A 17 14.61 3.74 -2.27
N ASN A 18 15.33 2.73 -1.81
CA ASN A 18 15.86 1.65 -2.64
C ASN A 18 15.20 0.34 -2.25
N CYS A 19 14.85 -0.49 -3.24
CA CYS A 19 14.28 -1.80 -2.98
C CYS A 19 15.30 -2.67 -2.22
N PRO A 20 14.98 -3.15 -1.01
CA PRO A 20 15.77 -4.16 -0.33
C PRO A 20 15.95 -5.40 -1.22
N ALA A 21 17.09 -6.09 -1.10
CA ALA A 21 17.44 -7.20 -1.98
C ALA A 21 16.44 -8.36 -1.84
N GLU A 22 16.03 -8.64 -0.62
CA GLU A 22 15.04 -9.63 -0.22
C GLU A 22 13.62 -9.32 -0.73
N TRP A 23 13.35 -8.10 -1.18
CA TRP A 23 12.02 -7.70 -1.69
C TRP A 23 11.90 -7.79 -3.20
N LYS A 24 13.00 -8.11 -3.90
CA LYS A 24 13.01 -8.22 -5.37
C LYS A 24 12.16 -9.37 -5.90
N GLU A 25 11.83 -10.35 -5.06
CA GLU A 25 11.00 -11.51 -5.40
C GLU A 25 9.50 -11.25 -5.20
N PHE A 26 9.13 -10.09 -4.66
CA PHE A 26 7.73 -9.72 -4.51
C PHE A 26 7.17 -9.18 -5.82
N ASP A 27 6.11 -9.83 -6.27
CA ASP A 27 5.43 -9.56 -7.52
C ASP A 27 3.95 -9.18 -7.34
N LEU A 28 3.45 -9.22 -6.10
CA LEU A 28 2.11 -8.82 -5.72
C LEU A 28 2.16 -7.70 -4.68
N TYR A 29 1.20 -6.78 -4.75
CA TYR A 29 1.04 -5.72 -3.75
C TYR A 29 -0.43 -5.37 -3.51
N LEU A 30 -0.70 -4.83 -2.32
CA LEU A 30 -1.98 -4.18 -2.04
C LEU A 30 -1.84 -2.95 -1.15
N PHE A 31 -2.84 -2.08 -1.21
CA PHE A 31 -3.03 -0.93 -0.33
C PHE A 31 -4.28 -1.16 0.48
N ARG A 32 -4.22 -1.01 1.80
CA ARG A 32 -5.38 -1.16 2.69
C ARG A 32 -5.29 -0.29 3.93
N ASP A 33 -6.40 -0.15 4.64
CA ASP A 33 -6.40 0.21 6.05
C ASP A 33 -6.62 -1.03 6.92
N GLU A 34 -7.05 -0.87 8.17
CA GLU A 34 -7.34 -1.99 9.07
C GLU A 34 -8.49 -2.88 8.58
N HIS A 35 -9.49 -2.32 7.89
CA HIS A 35 -10.75 -2.97 7.56
C HIS A 35 -10.95 -3.20 6.05
N VAL A 36 -10.49 -2.29 5.19
CA VAL A 36 -10.82 -2.26 3.78
C VAL A 36 -9.56 -2.29 2.92
N THR A 37 -9.57 -3.12 1.87
CA THR A 37 -8.54 -3.11 0.84
C THR A 37 -8.94 -2.13 -0.25
N PHE A 38 -8.05 -1.18 -0.56
CA PHE A 38 -8.30 -0.16 -1.56
C PHE A 38 -7.94 -0.63 -2.96
N TYR A 39 -6.81 -1.32 -3.11
CA TYR A 39 -6.31 -1.75 -4.41
C TYR A 39 -5.38 -2.94 -4.26
N VAL A 40 -5.46 -3.87 -5.20
CA VAL A 40 -4.55 -5.00 -5.39
C VAL A 40 -3.92 -4.88 -6.77
N GLY A 41 -2.65 -5.23 -6.91
CA GLY A 41 -2.05 -5.34 -8.22
C GLY A 41 -0.84 -6.27 -8.24
N GLN A 42 -0.37 -6.54 -9.46
CA GLN A 42 0.87 -7.28 -9.72
C GLN A 42 1.92 -6.44 -10.46
N SER A 43 3.17 -6.88 -10.42
CA SER A 43 4.30 -6.39 -11.22
C SER A 43 5.47 -7.35 -11.08
N GLN A 44 6.39 -7.45 -12.04
CA GLN A 44 7.65 -8.18 -11.84
C GLN A 44 8.50 -7.64 -10.66
N LEU A 45 8.27 -6.38 -10.28
CA LEU A 45 8.84 -5.77 -9.08
C LEU A 45 7.76 -4.93 -8.39
N ALA A 46 7.09 -5.53 -7.40
CA ALA A 46 5.99 -4.92 -6.66
C ALA A 46 6.41 -3.60 -5.98
N PHE A 47 7.61 -3.57 -5.37
CA PHE A 47 8.14 -2.37 -4.72
C PHE A 47 8.20 -1.15 -5.65
N ALA A 48 8.75 -1.32 -6.85
CA ALA A 48 8.86 -0.24 -7.83
C ALA A 48 7.47 0.21 -8.29
N ARG A 49 6.55 -0.75 -8.49
CA ARG A 49 5.18 -0.44 -8.92
C ARG A 49 4.40 0.34 -7.86
N VAL A 50 4.59 0.04 -6.58
CA VAL A 50 4.03 0.83 -5.49
C VAL A 50 4.55 2.27 -5.54
N TRP A 51 5.86 2.47 -5.71
CA TRP A 51 6.44 3.81 -5.88
C TRP A 51 5.86 4.55 -7.08
N GLU A 52 5.66 3.89 -8.23
CA GLU A 52 4.99 4.46 -9.39
C GLU A 52 3.56 4.92 -9.07
N HIS A 53 2.78 4.12 -8.34
CA HIS A 53 1.44 4.52 -7.91
C HIS A 53 1.49 5.77 -7.03
N LEU A 54 2.41 5.81 -6.06
CA LEU A 54 2.59 6.93 -5.13
C LEU A 54 3.00 8.21 -5.90
N LEU A 55 3.98 8.14 -6.81
CA LEU A 55 4.43 9.28 -7.60
C LEU A 55 3.38 9.74 -8.63
N GLY A 56 2.72 8.79 -9.29
CA GLY A 56 1.63 9.04 -10.24
C GLY A 56 0.40 9.67 -9.58
N GLY A 57 0.23 9.49 -8.26
CA GLY A 57 -0.85 10.07 -7.48
C GLY A 57 -0.87 11.61 -7.50
N PHE A 58 0.30 12.26 -7.55
CA PHE A 58 0.41 13.72 -7.63
C PHE A 58 -0.10 14.27 -8.96
N HIS A 59 0.04 13.49 -10.03
CA HIS A 59 -0.29 13.87 -11.40
C HIS A 59 -1.66 13.33 -11.85
N GLY A 60 -2.35 12.58 -10.98
CA GLY A 60 -3.63 11.96 -11.29
C GLY A 60 -3.55 10.72 -12.18
N HIS A 61 -2.36 10.16 -12.40
CA HIS A 61 -2.16 8.95 -13.20
C HIS A 61 -2.41 7.65 -12.41
N SER A 62 -2.50 7.76 -11.09
CA SER A 62 -2.77 6.64 -10.19
C SER A 62 -3.95 6.98 -9.30
N ILE A 63 -5.05 6.22 -9.43
CA ILE A 63 -6.27 6.44 -8.65
C ILE A 63 -6.03 6.18 -7.15
N VAL A 64 -5.38 5.06 -6.82
CA VAL A 64 -5.00 4.71 -5.45
C VAL A 64 -3.95 5.68 -4.90
N GLY A 65 -2.97 6.09 -5.71
CA GLY A 65 -1.98 7.09 -5.31
C GLY A 65 -2.62 8.44 -4.97
N ARG A 66 -3.56 8.89 -5.82
CA ARG A 66 -4.29 10.13 -5.59
C ARG A 66 -5.17 10.03 -4.34
N PHE A 67 -5.81 8.89 -4.12
CA PHE A 67 -6.60 8.64 -2.91
C PHE A 67 -5.75 8.73 -1.64
N ILE A 68 -4.56 8.12 -1.63
CA ILE A 68 -3.61 8.17 -0.52
C ILE A 68 -3.26 9.64 -0.19
N TRP A 69 -2.90 10.45 -1.19
CA TRP A 69 -2.52 11.85 -0.96
C TRP A 69 -3.69 12.76 -0.59
N SER A 70 -4.87 12.52 -1.14
CA SER A 70 -6.09 13.24 -0.75
C SER A 70 -6.45 13.01 0.71
N ASN A 71 -6.07 11.87 1.28
CA ASN A 71 -6.34 11.47 2.66
C ASN A 71 -5.17 11.67 3.62
N TRP A 72 -4.08 12.30 3.19
CA TRP A 72 -2.99 12.67 4.10
C TRP A 72 -3.47 13.68 5.16
N PRO A 73 -3.12 13.53 6.45
CA PRO A 73 -2.18 12.55 7.03
C PRO A 73 -2.81 11.24 7.52
N VAL A 74 -4.13 11.05 7.41
CA VAL A 74 -4.80 9.81 7.88
C VAL A 74 -4.22 8.58 7.17
N SER A 75 -3.93 8.71 5.87
CA SER A 75 -3.33 7.66 5.05
C SER A 75 -1.90 7.26 5.46
N MET A 76 -1.24 7.98 6.39
CA MET A 76 0.03 7.51 6.98
C MET A 76 -0.09 6.14 7.64
N LYS A 77 -1.28 5.80 8.14
CA LYS A 77 -1.60 4.53 8.81
C LYS A 77 -2.02 3.42 7.84
N PHE A 78 -2.37 3.76 6.60
CA PHE A 78 -2.67 2.75 5.60
C PHE A 78 -1.43 1.89 5.40
N THR A 79 -1.63 0.62 5.09
CA THR A 79 -0.55 -0.33 4.89
C THR A 79 -0.37 -0.63 3.41
N ILE A 80 0.90 -0.83 3.05
CA ILE A 80 1.32 -1.48 1.83
C ILE A 80 1.72 -2.89 2.23
N GLU A 81 1.15 -3.87 1.53
CA GLU A 81 1.60 -5.25 1.64
C GLU A 81 2.27 -5.68 0.36
N LEU A 82 3.41 -6.35 0.47
CA LEU A 82 4.14 -6.96 -0.65
C LEU A 82 4.17 -8.47 -0.44
N MET A 83 3.87 -9.24 -1.48
CA MET A 83 3.78 -10.70 -1.44
C MET A 83 4.46 -11.30 -2.66
N SER A 84 4.84 -12.57 -2.57
CA SER A 84 5.29 -13.35 -3.71
C SER A 84 4.20 -14.33 -4.13
N SER A 85 3.91 -14.38 -5.43
CA SER A 85 3.07 -15.40 -6.06
C SER A 85 3.63 -16.81 -5.87
N LYS A 86 4.89 -16.95 -5.44
CA LYS A 86 5.57 -18.23 -5.14
C LYS A 86 5.44 -18.67 -3.68
N SER A 87 4.68 -17.93 -2.86
CA SER A 87 4.42 -18.32 -1.47
C SER A 87 3.33 -19.38 -1.38
N GLU A 88 3.35 -20.19 -0.32
CA GLU A 88 2.39 -21.27 -0.05
C GLU A 88 0.92 -20.83 -0.15
N ARG A 89 0.64 -19.54 0.09
CA ARG A 89 -0.69 -18.93 -0.05
C ARG A 89 -1.31 -19.13 -1.43
N PHE A 90 -0.50 -19.27 -2.47
CA PHE A 90 -0.93 -19.33 -3.86
C PHE A 90 -0.72 -20.71 -4.49
N ASP A 91 -0.43 -21.75 -3.70
CA ASP A 91 -0.24 -23.11 -4.19
C ASP A 91 -1.49 -23.65 -4.88
N GLU A 92 -2.68 -23.33 -4.37
CA GLU A 92 -3.97 -23.76 -4.93
C GLU A 92 -4.23 -23.20 -6.35
N VAL A 93 -3.62 -22.05 -6.67
CA VAL A 93 -3.67 -21.43 -8.00
C VAL A 93 -2.41 -21.72 -8.82
N GLY A 94 -1.60 -22.69 -8.39
CA GLY A 94 -0.40 -23.13 -9.08
C GLY A 94 0.74 -22.11 -9.07
N ASN A 95 0.73 -21.16 -8.12
CA ASN A 95 1.70 -20.07 -8.05
C ASN A 95 1.78 -19.24 -9.35
N ASP A 96 0.66 -19.18 -10.09
CA ASP A 96 0.50 -18.34 -11.27
C ASP A 96 0.18 -16.90 -10.86
N LEU A 97 0.88 -15.93 -11.43
CA LEU A 97 0.81 -14.54 -10.97
C LEU A 97 -0.56 -13.91 -11.27
N ASP A 98 -1.12 -14.15 -12.45
CA ASP A 98 -2.43 -13.63 -12.84
C ASP A 98 -3.55 -14.27 -11.99
N ALA A 99 -3.44 -15.57 -11.73
CA ALA A 99 -4.38 -16.29 -10.87
C ALA A 99 -4.26 -15.85 -9.41
N ALA A 100 -3.06 -15.60 -8.90
CA ALA A 100 -2.82 -15.09 -7.55
C ALA A 100 -3.37 -13.66 -7.36
N GLU A 101 -3.17 -12.77 -8.32
CA GLU A 101 -3.79 -11.43 -8.33
C GLU A 101 -5.32 -11.55 -8.29
N ARG A 102 -5.89 -12.42 -9.13
CA ARG A 102 -7.33 -12.66 -9.18
C ARG A 102 -7.86 -13.20 -7.85
N GLN A 103 -7.17 -14.16 -7.23
CA GLN A 103 -7.52 -14.71 -5.92
C GLN A 103 -7.56 -13.61 -4.85
N LEU A 104 -6.58 -12.70 -4.85
CA LEU A 104 -6.56 -11.56 -3.93
C LEU A 104 -7.72 -10.59 -4.17
N ILE A 105 -8.00 -10.24 -5.44
CA ILE A 105 -9.12 -9.35 -5.79
C ILE A 105 -10.46 -9.96 -5.36
N GLN A 106 -10.66 -11.27 -5.59
CA GLN A 106 -11.88 -11.97 -5.20
C GLN A 106 -12.02 -12.07 -3.68
N ALA A 107 -10.92 -12.31 -2.96
CA ALA A 107 -10.94 -12.44 -1.50
C ALA A 107 -11.19 -11.10 -0.80
N PHE A 108 -10.65 -10.00 -1.33
CA PHE A 108 -10.67 -8.70 -0.64
C PHE A 108 -11.63 -7.67 -1.24
N LEU A 109 -12.19 -7.92 -2.43
CA LEU A 109 -13.12 -7.03 -3.13
C LEU A 109 -12.66 -5.55 -3.10
N PRO A 110 -11.43 -5.25 -3.55
CA PRO A 110 -10.82 -3.95 -3.30
C PRO A 110 -11.55 -2.80 -3.99
N CYS A 111 -11.59 -1.64 -3.33
CA CYS A 111 -12.40 -0.50 -3.78
C CYS A 111 -12.13 -0.04 -5.21
N PHE A 112 -10.86 -0.10 -5.66
CA PHE A 112 -10.40 0.52 -6.90
C PHE A 112 -10.06 -0.46 -8.02
N ASN A 113 -10.07 -1.78 -7.78
CA ASN A 113 -10.04 -2.74 -8.88
C ASN A 113 -11.43 -2.83 -9.47
N ILE A 114 -11.61 -2.31 -10.68
CA ILE A 114 -12.87 -2.40 -11.43
C ILE A 114 -12.88 -3.68 -12.28
N SER A 115 -11.72 -4.03 -12.86
CA SER A 115 -11.52 -5.29 -13.57
C SER A 115 -11.40 -6.44 -12.59
N LEU A 116 -11.95 -7.61 -12.96
CA LEU A 116 -11.89 -8.86 -12.17
C LEU A 116 -12.58 -8.80 -10.78
N ASN A 117 -13.27 -7.69 -10.49
CA ASN A 117 -13.98 -7.48 -9.24
C ASN A 117 -15.47 -7.25 -9.54
N SER A 118 -16.30 -8.25 -9.25
CA SER A 118 -17.74 -8.19 -9.55
C SER A 118 -18.52 -7.28 -8.60
N ALA A 119 -17.99 -7.00 -7.41
CA ALA A 119 -18.64 -6.19 -6.40
C ALA A 119 -17.61 -5.42 -5.55
N PRO A 120 -16.98 -4.35 -6.11
CA PRO A 120 -16.01 -3.56 -5.38
C PRO A 120 -16.59 -2.98 -4.09
N THR A 121 -15.86 -3.15 -2.99
CA THR A 121 -16.24 -2.57 -1.69
C THR A 121 -16.29 -1.06 -1.81
N HIS A 122 -17.32 -0.43 -1.27
CA HIS A 122 -17.40 1.02 -1.23
C HIS A 122 -16.29 1.62 -0.37
N ILE A 123 -15.76 2.77 -0.80
CA ILE A 123 -14.83 3.55 0.03
C ILE A 123 -15.57 3.97 1.30
N PRO A 124 -15.00 3.73 2.51
CA PRO A 124 -15.57 4.23 3.75
C PRO A 124 -15.83 5.75 3.71
N SER A 125 -16.99 6.17 4.23
CA SER A 125 -17.50 7.55 4.11
C SER A 125 -16.65 8.60 4.83
N GLU A 126 -15.84 8.18 5.80
CA GLU A 126 -14.88 8.99 6.53
C GLU A 126 -13.69 9.44 5.67
N TYR A 127 -13.42 8.74 4.55
CA TYR A 127 -12.35 9.09 3.65
C TYR A 127 -12.81 10.09 2.59
N ARG A 128 -11.88 10.96 2.21
CA ARG A 128 -12.08 11.94 1.16
C ARG A 128 -12.12 11.24 -0.19
N PRO A 129 -13.01 11.67 -1.09
CA PRO A 129 -13.14 11.07 -2.41
C PRO A 129 -11.87 11.32 -3.23
N MET A 130 -11.65 10.47 -4.24
CA MET A 130 -10.46 10.50 -5.09
C MET A 130 -10.31 11.80 -5.88
N ASN A 131 -11.42 12.47 -6.18
CA ASN A 131 -11.45 13.76 -6.87
C ASN A 131 -11.24 14.96 -5.94
N ALA A 132 -11.13 14.76 -4.62
CA ALA A 132 -10.90 15.83 -3.67
C ALA A 132 -9.61 16.59 -3.99
N LYS A 133 -9.60 17.89 -3.70
CA LYS A 133 -8.36 18.67 -3.72
C LYS A 133 -7.43 18.17 -2.60
N PHE A 134 -6.13 18.07 -2.87
CA PHE A 134 -5.16 17.80 -1.81
C PHE A 134 -5.33 18.82 -0.69
N ARG A 135 -5.45 18.33 0.55
CA ARG A 135 -5.52 19.20 1.74
C ARG A 135 -4.29 20.10 1.79
N PHE A 136 -3.16 19.56 1.35
CA PHE A 136 -1.91 20.25 1.29
C PHE A 136 -1.21 19.94 -0.03
N ARG A 137 -0.79 20.98 -0.76
CA ARG A 137 0.07 20.82 -1.95
C ARG A 137 1.51 20.57 -1.49
N HIS A 138 1.73 19.46 -0.81
CA HIS A 138 3.04 19.04 -0.36
C HIS A 138 3.71 18.26 -1.49
N GLY A 139 4.94 18.64 -1.84
CA GLY A 139 5.79 17.78 -2.66
C GLY A 139 6.21 16.54 -1.85
N LEU A 140 6.67 15.49 -2.54
CA LEU A 140 7.10 14.24 -1.91
C LEU A 140 8.08 14.45 -0.74
N ASN A 141 9.03 15.39 -0.88
CA ASN A 141 10.00 15.71 0.18
C ASN A 141 9.36 16.23 1.46
N GLN A 142 8.24 16.96 1.35
CA GLN A 142 7.52 17.42 2.53
C GLN A 142 6.75 16.26 3.18
N LEU A 143 6.08 15.42 2.39
CA LEU A 143 5.42 14.23 2.92
C LEU A 143 6.41 13.28 3.61
N LYS A 144 7.60 13.08 3.04
CA LYS A 144 8.70 12.32 3.65
C LYS A 144 9.11 12.89 5.01
N ARG A 145 9.29 14.21 5.13
CA ARG A 145 9.62 14.87 6.42
C ARG A 145 8.52 14.74 7.46
N GLU A 146 7.27 14.71 7.03
CA GLU A 146 6.12 14.48 7.92
C GLU A 146 6.04 13.01 8.35
N ALA A 147 6.29 12.08 7.41
CA ALA A 147 6.39 10.66 7.68
C ALA A 147 7.52 10.34 8.67
N GLU A 148 8.71 10.90 8.45
CA GLU A 148 9.87 10.75 9.33
C GLU A 148 9.55 11.23 10.76
N ARG A 149 8.92 12.40 10.89
CA ARG A 149 8.47 12.92 12.18
C ARG A 149 7.46 12.00 12.86
N ALA A 150 6.49 11.48 12.10
CA ALA A 150 5.49 10.56 12.62
C ALA A 150 6.09 9.21 13.03
N VAL A 151 7.04 8.66 12.27
CA VAL A 151 7.74 7.41 12.60
C VAL A 151 8.57 7.59 13.87
N ARG A 152 9.36 8.67 13.99
CA ARG A 152 10.12 8.94 15.22
C ARG A 152 9.25 9.07 16.46
N ALA A 153 8.09 9.73 16.32
CA ALA A 153 7.14 9.88 17.42
C ALA A 153 6.55 8.53 17.86
N ASP A 154 6.23 7.65 16.91
CA ASP A 154 5.75 6.29 17.20
C ASP A 154 6.83 5.44 17.85
N ASP A 155 8.05 5.43 17.29
CA ASP A 155 9.19 4.67 17.83
C ASP A 155 9.51 5.10 19.27
N SER A 156 9.42 6.41 19.55
CA SER A 156 9.62 6.95 20.91
C SER A 156 8.55 6.47 21.89
N LYS A 157 7.29 6.33 21.44
CA LYS A 157 6.20 5.82 22.29
C LYS A 157 6.37 4.36 22.62
N VAL A 158 6.69 3.53 21.62
CA VAL A 158 6.96 2.10 21.80
C VAL A 158 8.09 1.91 22.82
N TRP A 159 9.17 2.67 22.69
CA TRP A 159 10.29 2.60 23.64
C TRP A 159 9.90 3.00 25.07
N ILE A 160 9.03 4.00 25.24
CA ILE A 160 8.51 4.38 26.57
C ILE A 160 7.60 3.28 27.14
N GLU A 161 6.76 2.66 26.33
CA GLU A 161 5.88 1.56 26.74
C GLU A 161 6.67 0.30 27.12
N GLU A 162 7.79 0.01 26.45
CA GLU A 162 8.69 -1.11 26.77
C GLU A 162 9.50 -0.91 28.07
N LEU A 163 9.61 0.32 28.55
CA LEU A 163 10.34 0.67 29.79
C LEU A 163 9.45 0.73 31.04
N ASN A 164 8.12 0.62 30.90
CA ASN A 164 7.14 0.64 32.00
C ASN A 164 6.58 -0.77 32.27
#